data_AF-A0A8J2A4Y1-F1
#
_entry.id   AF-A0A8J2A4Y1-F1
#
_cell.length_a   1.000
_cell.length_b   1.000
_cell.length_c   1.000
_cell.angle_alpha   90.00
_cell.angle_beta   90.00
_cell.angle_gamma   90.00
#
_symmetry.space_group_name_H-M   'P 1'
#
loop_
_entity.id
_entity.type
_entity.pdbx_description
1 polymer ?
#
loop_
_entity_poly.entity_id
_entity_poly.type
_entity_poly.pdbx_seq_one_letter_code
_entity_poly.pdbx_strand_id
1 'polypeptide(L)' 'MKCMKAVNQCVGRAIRHKNDWAALLLLDQRYASGRVKEDISSWLRSRFQPMRWDTDTTKQGLRTFFCERWRDS' A
#
# COMPACT_ATOMS: atom_id res chain seq x y z
N MET A 1 15.06 12.76 -1.29
CA MET A 1 13.61 12.76 -0.93
C MET A 1 12.63 13.06 -2.08
N LYS A 2 13.02 13.32 -3.35
CA LYS A 2 12.02 13.58 -4.43
C LYS A 2 11.12 12.37 -4.73
N CYS A 3 11.67 11.15 -4.68
CA CYS A 3 10.93 9.91 -4.95
C CYS A 3 9.74 9.71 -3.99
N MET A 4 9.96 9.81 -2.68
CA MET A 4 8.92 9.57 -1.68
C MET A 4 7.81 10.62 -1.71
N LYS A 5 8.10 11.86 -2.12
CA LYS A 5 7.06 12.86 -2.38
C LYS A 5 6.13 12.42 -3.51
N ALA A 6 6.69 11.91 -4.62
CA ALA A 6 5.89 11.39 -5.74
C ALA A 6 5.07 10.16 -5.33
N VAL A 7 5.66 9.24 -4.56
CA VAL A 7 4.94 8.06 -4.02
C VAL A 7 3.74 8.50 -3.19
N ASN A 8 3.95 9.40 -2.21
CA ASN A 8 2.88 9.92 -1.36
C ASN A 8 1.80 10.66 -2.17
N GLN A 9 2.19 11.39 -3.23
CA GLN A 9 1.23 12.02 -4.15
C GLN A 9 0.38 10.98 -4.91
N CYS A 10 1.00 9.93 -5.45
CA CYS A 10 0.28 8.85 -6.14
C CYS A 10 -0.69 8.13 -5.20
N VAL A 11 -0.29 7.85 -3.95
CA VAL A 11 -1.19 7.25 -2.94
C VAL A 11 -2.42 8.14 -2.73
N GLY A 12 -2.23 9.45 -2.54
CA GLY A 12 -3.33 10.40 -2.36
C GLY A 12 -4.18 10.67 -3.62
N ARG A 13 -3.81 10.10 -4.77
CA ARG A 13 -4.67 10.03 -5.96
C ARG A 13 -5.45 8.72 -6.01
N ALA A 14 -4.85 7.61 -5.55
CA ALA A 14 -5.49 6.30 -5.55
C ALA A 14 -6.56 6.15 -4.43
N ILE A 15 -6.35 6.78 -3.27
CA ILE A 15 -7.30 6.78 -2.15
C ILE A 15 -7.59 8.24 -1.80
N ARG A 16 -8.79 8.73 -2.13
CA ARG A 16 -9.14 10.15 -2.01
C ARG A 16 -10.20 10.42 -0.95
N HIS A 17 -11.15 9.52 -0.76
CA HIS A 17 -12.23 9.65 0.21
C HIS A 17 -12.37 8.39 1.08
N LYS A 18 -13.10 8.51 2.20
CA LYS A 18 -13.30 7.42 3.17
C LYS A 18 -13.93 6.14 2.60
N ASN A 19 -14.59 6.24 1.44
CA ASN A 19 -15.25 5.12 0.76
C ASN A 19 -14.42 4.60 -0.42
N ASP A 20 -13.24 5.19 -0.69
CA ASP A 20 -12.35 4.74 -1.75
C ASP A 20 -11.43 3.65 -1.19
N TRP A 21 -11.38 2.50 -1.87
CA TRP A 21 -10.49 1.40 -1.52
C TRP A 21 -9.47 1.20 -2.63
N ALA A 22 -8.20 1.02 -2.27
CA ALA A 22 -7.16 0.63 -3.21
C ALA A 22 -6.16 -0.31 -2.55
N ALA A 23 -5.64 -1.25 -3.32
CA ALA A 23 -4.47 -2.05 -2.95
C ALA A 23 -3.21 -1.38 -3.49
N LEU A 24 -2.20 -1.17 -2.65
CA LEU A 24 -0.91 -0.59 -3.05
C LEU A 24 0.18 -1.65 -2.94
N LEU A 25 0.88 -1.92 -4.05
CA LEU A 25 2.03 -2.82 -4.11
C LEU A 25 3.29 -1.99 -4.36
N LEU A 26 4.15 -1.87 -3.35
CA LEU A 26 5.42 -1.15 -3.46
C LEU A 26 6.56 -2.16 -3.67
N LEU A 27 6.96 -2.33 -4.94
CA LEU A 27 7.90 -3.37 -5.38
C LEU A 27 9.35 -2.86 -5.37
N ASP A 28 9.92 -2.66 -4.18
CA ASP A 28 11.33 -2.32 -4.03
C ASP A 28 11.84 -2.73 -2.64
N GLN A 29 13.02 -3.36 -2.57
CA GLN A 29 13.62 -3.79 -1.29
C GLN A 29 13.82 -2.66 -0.29
N ARG A 30 13.99 -1.41 -0.75
CA ARG A 30 14.21 -0.25 0.10
C ARG A 30 13.00 0.04 0.98
N TYR A 31 11.80 -0.36 0.56
CA TYR A 31 10.58 -0.23 1.36
C TYR A 31 10.57 -1.12 2.61
N ALA A 32 11.42 -2.16 2.68
CA ALA A 32 11.61 -2.93 3.90
C ALA A 32 12.47 -2.21 4.95
N SER A 33 13.15 -1.12 4.58
CA SER A 33 13.96 -0.32 5.50
C SER A 33 13.09 0.60 6.35
N GLY A 34 13.37 0.66 7.67
CA GLY A 34 12.68 1.56 8.60
C GLY A 34 12.76 3.03 8.18
N ARG A 35 13.88 3.46 7.57
CA ARG A 35 14.06 4.84 7.08
C ARG A 35 13.07 5.21 5.99
N VAL A 36 12.78 4.29 5.06
CA VAL A 36 11.82 4.55 3.97
C VAL A 36 10.38 4.54 4.50
N LYS A 37 10.10 3.73 5.53
CA LYS A 37 8.79 3.74 6.22
C LYS A 37 8.50 5.08 6.89
N GLU A 38 9.52 5.78 7.39
CA GLU A 38 9.38 7.14 7.92
C GLU A 38 9.06 8.17 6.83
N ASP A 39 9.50 7.95 5.59
CA ASP A 39 9.18 8.84 4.47
C ASP A 39 7.77 8.63 3.88
N ILE A 40 7.07 7.56 4.28
CA ILE A 40 5.66 7.33 3.94
C ILE A 40 4.75 8.21 4.80
N SER A 41 3.64 8.69 4.23
CA SER A 41 2.64 9.49 4.95
C SER A 41 2.15 8.78 6.21
N SER A 42 2.08 9.50 7.34
CA SER A 42 1.80 8.94 8.67
C SER A 42 0.52 8.10 8.74
N TRP A 43 -0.53 8.53 8.04
CA TRP A 43 -1.82 7.82 7.98
C TRP A 43 -1.72 6.43 7.32
N LEU A 44 -0.75 6.20 6.44
CA LEU A 44 -0.52 4.92 5.77
C LEU A 44 0.48 4.04 6.54
N ARG A 45 1.36 4.62 7.37
CA ARG A 45 2.46 3.89 8.04
C ARG A 45 2.01 2.68 8.86
N SER A 46 0.83 2.72 9.48
CA SER A 46 0.27 1.61 10.26
C SER A 46 -0.25 0.46 9.40
N ARG A 47 -0.70 0.76 8.18
CA ARG A 47 -1.16 -0.21 7.18
C ARG A 47 -0.03 -0.73 6.30
N PHE A 48 1.12 -0.06 6.35
CA PHE A 48 2.31 -0.40 5.60
C PHE A 48 3.01 -1.62 6.20
N GLN A 49 2.77 -2.79 5.60
CA GLN A 49 3.38 -4.05 6.02
C GLN A 49 4.48 -4.47 5.03
N PRO A 50 5.74 -4.62 5.49
CA PRO A 50 6.75 -5.25 4.67
C PRO A 50 6.36 -6.72 4.48
N MET A 51 6.05 -7.07 3.23
CA MET A 51 5.72 -8.44 2.86
C MET A 51 6.93 -9.09 2.19
N ARG A 52 7.26 -10.32 2.57
CA ARG A 52 8.19 -11.15 1.80
C ARG A 52 7.55 -11.43 0.46
N TRP A 53 8.19 -11.03 -0.64
CA TRP A 53 7.64 -11.20 -1.97
C TRP A 53 7.44 -12.69 -2.26
N ASP A 54 6.19 -13.07 -2.45
CA ASP A 54 5.77 -14.37 -2.93
C ASP A 54 4.54 -14.18 -3.82
N THR A 55 4.58 -14.76 -5.02
CA THR A 55 3.57 -14.50 -6.04
C THR A 55 2.21 -15.02 -5.60
N ASP A 56 2.17 -16.19 -4.95
CA ASP A 56 0.92 -16.84 -4.59
C ASP A 56 0.28 -16.17 -3.37
N THR A 57 1.09 -15.84 -2.35
CA THR A 57 0.63 -15.10 -1.18
C THR A 57 0.13 -13.71 -1.55
N THR A 58 0.81 -12.99 -2.45
CA THR A 58 0.36 -11.65 -2.88
C THR A 58 -0.94 -11.75 -3.67
N LYS A 59 -1.06 -12.72 -4.59
CA LYS A 59 -2.31 -12.97 -5.33
C LYS A 59 -3.46 -13.31 -4.39
N GLN A 60 -3.24 -14.19 -3.41
CA GLN A 60 -4.23 -14.55 -2.40
C GLN A 60 -4.67 -13.33 -1.59
N GLY A 61 -3.72 -12.53 -1.10
CA GLY A 61 -4.01 -11.33 -0.32
C GLY A 61 -4.81 -10.28 -1.09
N LEU A 62 -4.47 -10.06 -2.37
CA LEU A 62 -5.24 -9.16 -3.25
C LEU A 62 -6.66 -9.68 -3.47
N ARG A 63 -6.82 -10.98 -3.75
CA ARG A 63 -8.14 -11.61 -3.91
C ARG A 63 -8.97 -11.45 -2.65
N THR A 64 -8.43 -11.77 -1.48
CA THR A 64 -9.13 -11.61 -0.20
C THR A 64 -9.53 -10.16 0.04
N PHE A 65 -8.59 -9.22 -0.12
CA PHE A 65 -8.86 -7.79 0.07
C PHE A 65 -10.02 -7.28 -0.79
N PHE A 66 -10.02 -7.60 -2.10
CA PHE A 66 -11.08 -7.16 -2.99
C PHE A 66 -12.37 -7.96 -2.81
N CYS A 67 -12.33 -9.27 -2.56
CA CYS A 67 -13.55 -10.06 -2.33
C CYS A 67 -14.32 -9.64 -1.07
N GLU A 68 -13.61 -9.35 0.03
CA GLU A 68 -14.23 -8.90 1.28
C GLU A 68 -14.84 -7.50 1.12
N ARG A 69 -14.13 -6.59 0.47
CA ARG A 69 -14.55 -5.19 0.35
C ARG A 69 -15.55 -4.93 -0.78
N TRP A 70 -15.50 -5.73 -1.84
CA TRP A 70 -16.48 -5.68 -2.93
C TRP A 70 -17.85 -6.23 -2.50
N ARG A 71 -17.90 -7.14 -1.52
CA ARG A 71 -19.17 -7.70 -1.01
C ARG A 71 -20.05 -6.68 -0.26
N ASP A 72 -19.45 -5.61 0.26
CA ASP A 72 -20.12 -4.56 1.05
C ASP A 72 -20.43 -3.29 0.23
N SER A 73 -20.22 -3.30 -1.09
CA SER A 73 -20.54 -2.19 -2.01
C SER A 73 -21.74 -2.53 -2.90
#